data_AF-A0A0C4F7I3-F1
#
_entry.id   AF-A0A0C4F7I3-F1
#
_cell.length_a   1.000
_cell.length_b   1.000
_cell.length_c   1.000
_cell.angle_alpha   90.00
_cell.angle_beta   90.00
_cell.angle_gamma   90.00
#
_symmetry.space_group_name_H-M   'P 1'
#
loop_
_entity.id
_entity.type
_entity.pdbx_description
1 polymer ?
#
loop_
_entity_poly.entity_id
_entity_poly.type
_entity_poly.pdbx_seq_one_letter_code
_entity_poly.pdbx_strand_id
1 'polypeptide(L)'
;MGEYNHLDFIEWIDTLKDDHNMPDRIITSSLNLLFTDVANSWYRQRKREVGNQPWSFWREEMMTQFTTDTWKRDVKAAMKEEVLDLEGDDSAAMWVTRQEKRIRATERSVDRESMIKKLLSLPDHDIAYKFKTAMSPTGGITEIINHLNDLKAVIKTKKSRTEKERLNRQSAYHKKSFKANNDKSTPKVEKRTIGKHE
;
A
#
# COMPACT_ATOMS: atom_id res chain seq x y z
N MET A 1 4.53 3.21 14.65
CA MET A 1 3.76 2.35 15.58
C MET A 1 2.84 1.51 14.72
N GLY A 2 2.90 0.18 14.82
CA GLY A 2 2.05 -0.70 14.02
C GLY A 2 0.57 -0.47 14.35
N GLU A 3 -0.28 -0.51 13.33
CA GLU A 3 -1.72 -0.37 13.47
C GLU A 3 -2.24 -1.54 14.32
N TYR A 4 -2.72 -1.23 15.53
CA TYR A 4 -3.25 -2.24 16.45
C TYR A 4 -4.54 -2.83 15.88
N ASN A 5 -4.49 -4.10 15.46
CA ASN A 5 -5.64 -4.85 14.99
C ASN A 5 -5.98 -6.00 15.94
N HIS A 6 -6.93 -5.76 16.85
CA HIS A 6 -7.43 -6.80 17.76
C HIS A 6 -8.11 -7.97 17.03
N LEU A 7 -8.48 -7.80 15.75
CA LEU A 7 -9.03 -8.86 14.92
C LEU A 7 -8.00 -9.89 14.51
N ASP A 8 -6.79 -9.45 14.13
CA ASP A 8 -5.69 -10.38 13.82
C ASP A 8 -5.36 -11.23 15.06
N PHE A 9 -5.45 -10.64 16.25
CA PHE A 9 -5.28 -11.37 17.51
C PHE A 9 -6.40 -12.39 17.77
N ILE A 10 -7.66 -12.00 17.53
CA ILE A 10 -8.81 -12.91 17.66
C ILE A 10 -8.71 -14.07 16.65
N GLU A 11 -8.41 -13.76 15.38
CA GLU A 11 -8.25 -14.75 14.30
C GLU A 11 -7.10 -15.71 14.58
N TRP A 12 -5.99 -15.21 15.13
CA TRP A 12 -4.89 -16.05 15.57
C TRP A 12 -5.31 -17.03 16.68
N ILE A 13 -6.09 -16.58 17.67
CA ILE A 13 -6.63 -17.49 18.70
C ILE A 13 -7.64 -18.47 18.12
N ASP A 14 -8.54 -18.02 17.23
CA ASP A 14 -9.51 -18.88 16.55
C ASP A 14 -8.77 -20.00 15.77
N THR A 15 -7.71 -19.65 15.04
CA THR A 15 -6.85 -20.62 14.33
C THR A 15 -6.18 -21.59 15.29
N LEU A 16 -5.57 -21.12 16.38
CA LEU A 16 -4.96 -21.98 17.39
C LEU A 16 -5.96 -22.93 18.05
N LYS A 17 -7.18 -22.44 18.28
CA LYS A 17 -8.27 -23.24 18.83
C LYS A 17 -8.64 -24.37 17.89
N ASP A 18 -8.76 -24.10 16.60
CA ASP A 18 -9.15 -25.08 15.58
C ASP A 18 -8.02 -26.09 15.32
N ASP A 19 -6.79 -25.62 15.15
CA ASP A 19 -5.62 -26.46 14.84
C ASP A 19 -5.28 -27.45 15.98
N HIS A 20 -5.42 -27.00 17.24
CA HIS A 20 -5.06 -27.79 18.41
C HIS A 20 -6.26 -28.33 19.18
N ASN A 21 -7.48 -28.14 18.67
CA ASN A 21 -8.73 -28.42 19.36
C ASN A 21 -8.72 -27.90 20.82
N MET A 22 -8.23 -26.68 20.99
CA MET A 22 -7.87 -26.15 22.30
C MET A 22 -9.14 -25.90 23.14
N PRO A 23 -9.22 -26.42 24.38
CA PRO A 23 -10.35 -26.14 25.26
C PRO A 23 -10.42 -24.67 25.67
N ASP A 24 -11.62 -24.09 25.71
CA ASP A 24 -11.86 -22.67 26.07
C ASP A 24 -11.22 -22.27 27.40
N ARG A 25 -11.21 -23.18 28.38
CA ARG A 25 -10.56 -22.95 29.69
C ARG A 25 -9.07 -22.65 29.56
N ILE A 26 -8.38 -23.28 28.60
CA ILE A 26 -6.94 -23.09 28.38
C ILE A 26 -6.71 -21.75 27.70
N ILE A 27 -7.48 -21.44 26.65
CA ILE A 27 -7.45 -20.15 25.96
C ILE A 27 -7.65 -19.01 26.98
N THR A 28 -8.75 -19.08 27.73
CA THR A 28 -9.11 -18.04 28.71
C THR A 28 -8.14 -17.95 29.88
N SER A 29 -7.50 -19.05 30.30
CA SER A 29 -6.42 -18.96 31.28
C SER A 29 -5.18 -18.26 30.71
N SER A 30 -4.90 -18.46 29.42
CA SER A 30 -3.74 -17.91 28.72
C SER A 30 -3.90 -16.44 28.37
N LEU A 31 -5.13 -15.91 28.26
CA LEU A 31 -5.38 -14.49 28.02
C LEU A 31 -4.69 -13.57 29.05
N ASN A 32 -4.58 -14.00 30.31
CA ASN A 32 -3.84 -13.28 31.35
C ASN A 32 -2.33 -13.14 31.05
N LEU A 33 -1.77 -14.05 30.26
CA LEU A 33 -0.36 -14.05 29.85
C LEU A 33 -0.17 -13.32 28.52
N LEU A 34 -1.16 -13.38 27.63
CA LEU A 34 -1.11 -12.78 26.30
C LEU A 34 -1.35 -11.27 26.32
N PHE A 35 -2.19 -10.78 27.23
CA PHE A 35 -2.43 -9.35 27.36
C PHE A 35 -1.34 -8.66 28.16
N THR A 36 -0.99 -7.44 27.74
CA THR A 36 -0.06 -6.56 28.45
C THR A 36 -0.76 -5.27 28.92
N ASP A 37 -0.18 -4.61 29.92
CA ASP A 37 -0.54 -3.27 30.40
C ASP A 37 -2.06 -3.05 30.62
N VAL A 38 -2.65 -2.14 29.83
CA VAL A 38 -4.06 -1.72 29.90
C VAL A 38 -5.00 -2.88 29.53
N ALA A 39 -4.63 -3.69 28.53
CA ALA A 39 -5.44 -4.84 28.13
C ALA A 39 -5.47 -5.92 29.23
N ASN A 40 -4.34 -6.14 29.91
CA ASN A 40 -4.29 -7.09 31.03
C ASN A 40 -5.14 -6.60 32.20
N SER A 41 -5.04 -5.32 32.52
CA SER A 41 -5.81 -4.69 33.60
C SER A 41 -7.32 -4.77 33.34
N TRP A 42 -7.76 -4.45 32.11
CA TRP A 42 -9.14 -4.61 31.67
C TRP A 42 -9.61 -6.06 31.80
N TYR A 43 -8.84 -7.01 31.26
CA TYR A 43 -9.20 -8.43 31.30
C TYR A 43 -9.35 -8.96 32.73
N ARG A 44 -8.41 -8.65 33.63
CA ARG A 44 -8.47 -9.06 35.03
C ARG A 44 -9.68 -8.49 35.75
N GLN A 45 -10.00 -7.22 35.52
CA GLN A 45 -11.19 -6.59 36.10
C GLN A 45 -12.44 -7.28 35.58
N ARG A 46 -12.59 -7.39 34.25
CA ARG A 46 -13.77 -7.98 33.63
C ARG A 46 -13.96 -9.43 34.06
N LYS A 47 -12.89 -10.22 34.15
CA LYS A 47 -12.92 -11.62 34.62
C LYS A 47 -13.43 -11.76 36.05
N ARG A 48 -13.14 -10.80 36.93
CA ARG A 48 -13.70 -10.79 38.29
C ARG A 48 -15.21 -10.54 38.30
N GLU A 49 -15.73 -9.78 37.34
CA GLU A 49 -17.15 -9.44 37.25
C GLU A 49 -17.98 -10.58 36.64
N VAL A 50 -17.49 -11.18 35.54
CA VAL A 50 -18.27 -12.14 34.73
C VAL A 50 -17.90 -13.61 35.00
N GLY A 51 -16.83 -13.85 35.76
CA GLY A 51 -16.34 -15.19 36.10
C GLY A 51 -15.76 -15.96 34.91
N ASN A 52 -15.90 -17.29 34.96
CA ASN A 52 -15.43 -18.18 33.91
C ASN A 52 -16.43 -18.21 32.75
N GLN A 53 -15.99 -17.73 31.59
CA GLN A 53 -16.81 -17.64 30.38
C GLN A 53 -16.09 -18.33 29.21
N PRO A 54 -16.84 -18.84 28.21
CA PRO A 54 -16.26 -19.45 27.02
C PRO A 54 -15.50 -18.43 26.16
N TRP A 55 -14.67 -18.92 25.22
CA TRP A 55 -13.89 -18.06 24.33
C TRP A 55 -14.80 -17.15 23.47
N SER A 56 -15.95 -17.66 23.03
CA SER A 56 -16.93 -16.88 22.26
C SER A 56 -17.40 -15.61 22.98
N PHE A 57 -17.56 -15.66 24.30
CA PHE A 57 -17.89 -14.49 25.11
C PHE A 57 -16.76 -13.46 25.10
N TRP A 58 -15.53 -13.91 25.35
CA TRP A 58 -14.36 -13.03 25.37
C TRP A 58 -14.08 -12.39 24.02
N ARG A 59 -14.31 -13.13 22.93
CA ARG A 59 -14.26 -12.61 21.56
C ARG A 59 -15.20 -11.42 21.38
N GLU A 60 -16.46 -11.54 21.77
CA GLU A 60 -17.45 -10.45 21.65
C GLU A 60 -17.15 -9.26 22.59
N GLU A 61 -16.67 -9.51 23.80
CA GLU A 61 -16.25 -8.45 24.73
C GLU A 61 -15.04 -7.69 24.22
N MET A 62 -14.04 -8.37 23.65
CA MET A 62 -12.89 -7.73 23.02
C MET A 62 -13.30 -6.87 21.83
N MET A 63 -14.19 -7.38 20.98
CA MET A 63 -14.77 -6.60 19.89
C MET A 63 -15.43 -5.34 20.44
N THR A 64 -16.22 -5.45 21.50
CA THR A 64 -16.93 -4.30 22.09
C THR A 64 -15.98 -3.28 22.71
N GLN A 65 -14.99 -3.74 23.47
CA GLN A 65 -14.05 -2.87 24.20
C GLN A 65 -13.09 -2.13 23.27
N PHE A 66 -12.56 -2.83 22.26
CA PHE A 66 -11.46 -2.31 21.44
C PHE A 66 -11.91 -1.76 20.08
N THR A 67 -13.13 -2.06 19.63
CA THR A 67 -13.71 -1.47 18.40
C THR A 67 -14.39 -0.13 18.68
N THR A 68 -13.66 0.81 19.31
CA THR A 68 -14.17 2.14 19.62
C THR A 68 -14.39 2.97 18.34
N ASP A 69 -15.27 3.98 18.40
CA ASP A 69 -15.50 4.86 17.25
C ASP A 69 -14.25 5.66 16.87
N THR A 70 -13.41 6.01 17.84
CA THR A 70 -12.11 6.63 17.59
C THR A 70 -11.21 5.70 16.79
N TRP A 71 -11.06 4.45 17.24
CA TRP A 71 -10.28 3.46 16.51
C TRP A 71 -10.79 3.23 15.07
N LYS A 72 -12.12 3.16 14.88
CA LYS A 72 -12.71 3.06 13.52
C LYS A 72 -12.37 4.27 12.65
N ARG A 73 -12.34 5.48 13.23
CA ARG A 73 -11.95 6.70 12.50
C ARG A 73 -10.48 6.65 12.13
N ASP A 74 -9.61 6.21 13.03
CA ASP A 74 -8.17 6.10 12.81
C ASP A 74 -7.85 5.08 11.71
N VAL A 75 -8.48 3.90 11.75
CA VAL A 75 -8.34 2.87 10.69
C VAL A 75 -8.81 3.42 9.33
N LYS A 76 -9.94 4.15 9.30
CA LYS A 76 -10.42 4.79 8.06
C LYS A 76 -9.52 5.91 7.57
N ALA A 77 -8.88 6.65 8.47
CA ALA A 77 -7.92 7.69 8.14
C ALA A 77 -6.66 7.06 7.53
N ALA A 78 -6.09 6.04 8.18
CA ALA A 78 -4.96 5.28 7.67
C ALA A 78 -5.25 4.65 6.29
N MET A 79 -6.46 4.14 6.08
CA MET A 79 -6.91 3.61 4.79
C MET A 79 -6.92 4.68 3.68
N LYS A 80 -7.24 5.94 4.00
CA LYS A 80 -7.25 7.05 3.03
C LYS A 80 -5.87 7.64 2.78
N GLU A 81 -5.02 7.67 3.81
CA GLU A 81 -3.68 8.25 3.73
C GLU A 81 -2.68 7.30 3.05
N GLU A 82 -2.88 5.98 3.13
CA GLU A 82 -1.98 5.00 2.49
C GLU A 82 -2.22 4.93 0.97
N VAL A 83 -1.55 5.83 0.27
CA VAL A 83 -1.44 5.80 -1.19
C VAL A 83 -0.66 4.56 -1.63
N LEU A 84 -1.16 3.90 -2.68
CA LEU A 84 -0.43 2.82 -3.33
C LEU A 84 0.91 3.36 -3.84
N ASP A 85 1.99 2.93 -3.23
CA ASP A 85 3.33 3.29 -3.68
C ASP A 85 3.58 2.66 -5.06
N LEU A 86 3.59 3.49 -6.11
CA LEU A 86 3.85 3.05 -7.49
C LEU A 86 5.34 3.01 -7.84
N GLU A 87 6.21 3.54 -6.99
CA GLU A 87 7.64 3.78 -7.28
C GLU A 87 8.60 2.98 -6.41
N GLY A 88 8.24 2.74 -5.14
CA GLY A 88 9.07 2.02 -4.20
C GLY A 88 8.88 0.50 -4.22
N ASP A 89 9.54 -0.13 -3.25
CA ASP A 89 9.73 -1.58 -3.15
C ASP A 89 8.52 -2.30 -2.50
N ASP A 90 7.56 -1.52 -1.98
CA ASP A 90 6.36 -2.07 -1.37
C ASP A 90 5.54 -2.85 -2.40
N SER A 91 5.45 -4.17 -2.23
CA SER A 91 4.75 -5.01 -3.18
C SER A 91 3.25 -4.68 -3.21
N ALA A 92 2.64 -4.75 -4.39
CA ALA A 92 1.20 -4.58 -4.52
C ALA A 92 0.42 -5.56 -3.62
N ALA A 93 0.97 -6.75 -3.38
CA ALA A 93 0.45 -7.73 -2.45
C ALA A 93 0.36 -7.18 -1.01
N MET A 94 1.43 -6.59 -0.51
CA MET A 94 1.46 -6.01 0.85
C MET A 94 0.41 -4.91 1.01
N TRP A 95 0.30 -4.00 0.03
CA TRP A 95 -0.72 -2.95 0.08
C TRP A 95 -2.13 -3.54 0.06
N VAL A 96 -2.43 -4.46 -0.87
CA VAL A 96 -3.76 -5.10 -0.97
C VAL A 96 -4.12 -5.83 0.34
N THR A 97 -3.19 -6.61 0.90
CA THR A 97 -3.42 -7.33 2.16
C THR A 97 -3.67 -6.37 3.33
N ARG A 98 -2.92 -5.26 3.43
CA ARG A 98 -3.14 -4.25 4.47
C ARG A 98 -4.52 -3.58 4.32
N GLN A 99 -4.88 -3.16 3.12
CA GLN A 99 -6.20 -2.54 2.89
C GLN A 99 -7.35 -3.52 3.11
N GLU A 100 -7.18 -4.79 2.72
CA GLU A 100 -8.18 -5.82 2.97
C GLU A 100 -8.45 -5.99 4.48
N LYS A 101 -7.38 -6.07 5.28
CA LYS A 101 -7.49 -6.14 6.74
C LYS A 101 -8.25 -4.96 7.33
N ARG A 102 -7.97 -3.72 6.88
CA ARG A 102 -8.67 -2.51 7.35
C ARG A 102 -10.15 -2.48 6.97
N ILE A 103 -10.50 -2.98 5.78
CA ILE A 103 -11.89 -3.08 5.35
C ILE A 103 -12.65 -4.08 6.23
N ARG A 104 -12.10 -5.29 6.42
CA ARG A 104 -12.67 -6.29 7.34
C ARG A 104 -12.79 -5.74 8.77
N ALA A 105 -11.85 -4.89 9.16
CA ALA A 105 -11.79 -4.32 10.48
C ALA A 105 -12.88 -3.30 10.79
N THR A 106 -13.29 -2.55 9.77
CA THR A 106 -14.30 -1.50 9.93
C THR A 106 -15.71 -1.98 9.61
N GLU A 107 -15.84 -3.13 8.95
CA GLU A 107 -17.11 -3.63 8.43
C GLU A 107 -17.29 -5.13 8.73
N ARG A 108 -18.21 -5.43 9.66
CA ARG A 108 -18.41 -6.76 10.25
C ARG A 108 -18.87 -7.85 9.27
N SER A 109 -19.33 -7.47 8.06
CA SER A 109 -19.87 -8.39 7.05
C SER A 109 -19.76 -7.79 5.65
N VAL A 110 -18.53 -7.66 5.14
CA VAL A 110 -18.31 -7.26 3.74
C VAL A 110 -18.33 -8.50 2.87
N ASP A 111 -19.26 -8.56 1.93
CA ASP A 111 -19.22 -9.58 0.89
C ASP A 111 -17.99 -9.36 -0.01
N ARG A 112 -17.52 -10.43 -0.64
CA ARG A 112 -16.29 -10.40 -1.45
C ARG A 112 -16.36 -9.33 -2.54
N GLU A 113 -17.50 -9.14 -3.19
CA GLU A 113 -17.66 -8.19 -4.29
C GLU A 113 -17.59 -6.74 -3.79
N SER A 114 -18.23 -6.44 -2.67
CA SER A 114 -18.14 -5.13 -2.01
C SER A 114 -16.72 -4.82 -1.55
N MET A 115 -15.98 -5.82 -1.06
CA MET A 115 -14.58 -5.67 -0.67
C MET A 115 -13.71 -5.33 -1.87
N ILE A 116 -13.86 -6.08 -2.97
CA ILE A 116 -13.16 -5.83 -4.23
C ILE A 116 -13.48 -4.42 -4.72
N LYS A 117 -14.76 -4.03 -4.83
CA LYS A 117 -15.17 -2.68 -5.27
C LYS A 117 -14.53 -1.57 -4.44
N LYS A 118 -14.43 -1.75 -3.12
CA LYS A 118 -13.77 -0.80 -2.22
C LYS A 118 -12.28 -0.74 -2.50
N LEU A 119 -11.59 -1.88 -2.54
CA LEU A 119 -10.18 -1.95 -2.91
C LEU A 119 -9.90 -1.28 -4.26
N LEU A 120 -10.77 -1.48 -5.27
CA LEU A 120 -10.66 -0.84 -6.58
C LEU A 120 -10.85 0.69 -6.56
N SER A 121 -11.44 1.22 -5.48
CA SER A 121 -11.76 2.65 -5.34
C SER A 121 -10.81 3.42 -4.42
N LEU A 122 -9.93 2.72 -3.70
CA LEU A 122 -8.96 3.33 -2.78
C LEU A 122 -7.77 4.02 -3.47
N PRO A 123 -7.21 3.52 -4.59
CA PRO A 123 -6.12 4.20 -5.28
C PRO A 123 -6.57 5.55 -5.85
N ASP A 124 -5.61 6.43 -6.16
CA ASP A 124 -5.87 7.69 -6.85
C ASP A 124 -6.76 7.51 -8.08
N HIS A 125 -7.57 8.53 -8.39
CA HIS A 125 -8.63 8.48 -9.41
C HIS A 125 -8.16 7.88 -10.76
N ASP A 126 -6.95 8.20 -11.20
CA ASP A 126 -6.38 7.69 -12.46
C ASP A 126 -6.01 6.20 -12.42
N ILE A 127 -5.59 5.71 -11.26
CA ILE A 127 -5.27 4.30 -11.03
C ILE A 127 -6.58 3.54 -10.87
N ALA A 128 -7.49 4.03 -10.02
CA ALA A 128 -8.81 3.44 -9.79
C ALA A 128 -9.61 3.28 -11.09
N TYR A 129 -9.56 4.26 -12.00
CA TYR A 129 -10.22 4.14 -13.31
C TYR A 129 -9.63 3.02 -14.17
N LYS A 130 -8.30 2.94 -14.26
CA LYS A 130 -7.61 1.85 -15.00
C LYS A 130 -7.88 0.49 -14.38
N PHE A 131 -8.03 0.46 -13.06
CA PHE A 131 -8.26 -0.75 -12.30
C PHE A 131 -9.70 -1.27 -12.50
N LYS A 132 -10.70 -0.38 -12.40
CA LYS A 132 -12.10 -0.72 -12.66
C LYS A 132 -12.38 -1.10 -14.13
N THR A 133 -11.60 -0.58 -15.07
CA THR A 133 -11.74 -0.93 -16.50
C THR A 133 -11.03 -2.22 -16.88
N ALA A 134 -9.94 -2.58 -16.19
CA ALA A 134 -9.20 -3.80 -16.45
C ALA A 134 -9.78 -5.05 -15.76
N MET A 135 -10.62 -4.88 -14.73
CA MET A 135 -11.01 -5.98 -13.84
C MET A 135 -12.52 -6.21 -13.80
N SER A 136 -12.93 -7.48 -13.81
CA SER A 136 -14.31 -7.87 -13.44
C SER A 136 -14.49 -7.77 -11.91
N PRO A 137 -15.63 -7.28 -11.39
CA PRO A 137 -15.94 -7.25 -9.96
C PRO A 137 -15.91 -8.62 -9.25
N THR A 138 -15.83 -9.71 -10.02
CA THR A 138 -15.83 -11.10 -9.56
C THR A 138 -14.43 -11.70 -9.35
N GLY A 139 -13.36 -10.96 -9.67
CA GLY A 139 -11.99 -11.45 -9.60
C GLY A 139 -11.46 -11.69 -8.18
N GLY A 140 -10.56 -12.65 -8.01
CA GLY A 140 -9.93 -12.93 -6.70
C GLY A 140 -8.88 -11.89 -6.28
N ILE A 141 -8.49 -11.87 -5.00
CA ILE A 141 -7.40 -11.01 -4.47
C ILE A 141 -6.10 -11.19 -5.28
N THR A 142 -5.79 -12.40 -5.73
CA THR A 142 -4.61 -12.69 -6.56
C THR A 142 -4.66 -11.96 -7.91
N GLU A 143 -5.82 -11.85 -8.53
CA GLU A 143 -5.99 -11.14 -9.79
C GLU A 143 -5.79 -9.63 -9.58
N ILE A 144 -6.28 -9.09 -8.46
CA ILE A 144 -6.05 -7.68 -8.07
C ILE A 144 -4.54 -7.41 -8.00
N ILE A 145 -3.81 -8.28 -7.30
CA ILE A 145 -2.35 -8.14 -7.12
C ILE A 145 -1.63 -8.19 -8.46
N ASN A 146 -1.98 -9.13 -9.34
CA ASN A 146 -1.38 -9.25 -10.66
C ASN A 146 -1.59 -7.99 -11.52
N HIS A 147 -2.83 -7.48 -11.58
CA HIS A 147 -3.12 -6.26 -12.32
C HIS A 147 -2.40 -5.03 -11.76
N LEU A 148 -2.25 -4.91 -10.44
CA LEU A 148 -1.46 -3.82 -9.84
C LEU A 148 0.01 -3.93 -10.22
N ASN A 149 0.57 -5.14 -10.22
CA ASN A 149 1.95 -5.37 -10.64
C ASN A 149 2.17 -5.00 -12.12
N ASP A 150 1.24 -5.38 -12.99
CA ASP A 150 1.28 -5.00 -14.41
C ASP A 150 1.23 -3.48 -14.59
N LEU A 151 0.35 -2.80 -13.84
CA LEU A 151 0.22 -1.35 -13.88
C LEU A 151 1.47 -0.65 -13.37
N LYS A 152 2.07 -1.14 -12.26
CA LYS A 152 3.37 -0.67 -11.77
C LYS A 152 4.45 -0.81 -12.84
N ALA A 153 4.52 -1.95 -13.53
CA ALA A 153 5.50 -2.20 -14.58
C ALA A 153 5.31 -1.23 -15.78
N VAL A 154 4.07 -0.98 -16.21
CA VAL A 154 3.77 -0.02 -17.29
C VAL A 154 4.16 1.41 -16.91
N ILE A 155 3.92 1.83 -15.67
CA ILE A 155 4.28 3.18 -15.21
C ILE A 155 5.80 3.34 -15.14
N LYS A 156 6.50 2.36 -14.57
CA LYS A 156 7.97 2.35 -14.47
C LYS A 156 8.62 2.41 -15.86
N THR A 157 8.12 1.62 -16.81
CA THR A 157 8.63 1.61 -18.20
C THR A 157 8.36 2.91 -18.94
N LYS A 158 7.17 3.52 -18.79
CA LYS A 158 6.88 4.84 -19.36
C LYS A 158 7.82 5.92 -18.82
N LYS A 159 8.05 5.97 -17.51
CA LYS A 159 8.98 6.94 -16.90
C LYS A 159 10.42 6.75 -17.39
N SER A 160 10.90 5.51 -17.48
CA SER A 160 12.23 5.21 -18.02
C SER A 160 12.39 5.70 -19.47
N ARG A 161 11.35 5.53 -20.31
CA ARG A 161 11.35 6.05 -21.69
C ARG A 161 11.39 7.58 -21.69
N THR A 162 10.55 8.25 -20.91
CA THR A 162 10.51 9.72 -20.83
C THR A 162 11.84 10.30 -20.34
N GLU A 163 12.47 9.69 -19.34
CA GLU A 163 13.76 10.17 -18.83
C GLU A 163 14.89 9.96 -19.86
N LYS A 164 14.91 8.82 -20.55
CA LYS A 164 15.85 8.57 -21.64
C LYS A 164 15.68 9.58 -22.78
N GLU A 165 14.44 9.92 -23.13
CA GLU A 165 14.16 10.96 -24.12
C GLU A 165 14.61 12.35 -23.65
N ARG A 166 14.44 12.68 -22.37
CA ARG A 166 14.88 13.95 -21.78
C ARG A 166 16.41 14.09 -21.85
N LEU A 167 17.14 13.06 -21.45
CA LEU A 167 18.61 13.00 -21.52
C LEU A 167 19.12 13.06 -22.97
N ASN A 168 18.44 12.38 -23.89
CA ASN A 168 18.76 12.45 -25.32
C ASN A 168 18.53 13.86 -25.90
N ARG A 169 17.46 14.55 -25.51
CA ARG A 169 17.23 15.94 -25.94
C ARG A 169 18.31 16.85 -25.37
N GLN A 170 18.64 16.73 -24.09
CA GLN A 170 19.65 17.58 -23.44
C GLN A 170 21.05 17.40 -24.05
N SER A 171 21.45 16.16 -24.34
CA SER A 171 22.71 15.88 -25.04
C SER A 171 22.70 16.38 -26.49
N ALA A 172 21.58 16.29 -27.21
CA ALA A 172 21.42 16.86 -28.55
C ALA A 172 21.54 18.40 -28.55
N TYR A 173 20.95 19.08 -27.56
CA TYR A 173 21.11 20.53 -27.37
C TYR A 173 22.57 20.90 -27.10
N HIS A 174 23.24 20.18 -26.20
CA HIS A 174 24.65 20.43 -25.87
C HIS A 174 25.58 20.23 -27.08
N LYS A 175 25.34 19.18 -27.87
CA LYS A 175 26.11 18.87 -29.09
C LYS A 175 25.90 19.92 -30.20
N LYS A 176 24.68 20.45 -30.35
CA LYS A 176 24.38 21.56 -31.28
C LYS A 176 25.07 22.87 -30.83
N SER A 177 25.08 23.17 -29.54
CA SER A 177 25.77 24.35 -28.99
C SER A 177 27.29 24.29 -29.22
N PHE A 178 27.93 23.13 -29.00
CA PHE A 178 29.35 22.95 -29.31
C PHE A 178 29.67 23.13 -30.80
N LYS A 179 28.83 22.60 -31.70
CA LYS A 179 29.02 22.72 -33.15
C LYS A 179 28.87 24.18 -33.63
N ALA A 180 27.88 24.90 -33.11
CA ALA A 180 27.65 26.31 -33.44
C ALA A 180 28.77 27.26 -32.96
N ASN A 181 29.45 26.91 -31.87
CA ASN A 181 30.61 27.67 -31.39
C ASN A 181 31.87 27.39 -32.24
N ASN A 182 32.02 26.19 -32.79
CA ASN A 182 33.17 25.83 -33.62
C ASN A 182 33.09 26.45 -35.04
N ASP A 183 31.88 26.60 -35.59
CA ASP A 183 31.66 27.26 -36.89
C ASP A 183 31.87 28.79 -36.86
N LYS A 184 31.93 29.41 -35.67
CA LYS A 184 32.25 30.85 -35.52
C LYS A 184 33.76 31.13 -35.43
N SER A 185 34.62 30.10 -35.45
CA SER A 185 36.06 30.23 -35.20
C SER A 185 36.95 30.12 -36.44
N THR A 186 36.42 29.94 -37.66
CA THR A 186 37.26 29.95 -38.87
C THR A 186 37.51 31.38 -39.35
N PRO A 187 38.76 31.89 -39.34
CA PRO A 187 39.08 33.21 -39.88
C PRO A 187 38.97 33.19 -41.41
N LYS A 188 38.28 34.18 -42.00
CA LYS A 188 38.33 34.45 -43.44
C LYS A 188 39.76 34.88 -43.80
N VAL A 189 40.52 34.02 -44.48
CA VAL A 189 41.82 34.40 -45.06
C VAL A 189 41.56 35.28 -46.28
N GLU A 190 41.73 36.58 -46.11
CA GLU A 190 41.64 37.60 -47.16
C GLU A 190 42.94 37.58 -47.99
N LYS A 191 42.87 37.12 -49.25
CA LYS A 191 44.00 37.10 -50.17
C LYS A 191 44.29 38.53 -50.65
N ARG A 192 45.36 39.16 -50.15
CA ARG A 192 45.93 40.39 -50.74
C ARG A 192 46.76 40.03 -51.97
N THR A 193 46.29 40.44 -53.14
CA THR A 193 47.07 40.46 -54.39
C THR A 193 48.09 41.60 -54.35
N ILE A 194 49.37 41.28 -54.55
CA ILE A 194 50.44 42.24 -54.78
C ILE A 194 50.88 42.09 -56.25
N GLY A 195 50.83 43.17 -57.03
CA GLY A 195 51.41 43.27 -58.38
C GLY A 195 51.51 44.75 -58.76
N LYS A 196 52.64 45.39 -58.42
CA LYS A 196 53.78 45.75 -59.29
C LYS A 196 53.51 46.96 -60.19
N HIS A 197 54.06 48.09 -59.77
CA HIS A 197 54.32 49.28 -60.57
C HIS A 197 55.63 49.06 -61.35
N GLU A 198 55.58 49.26 -62.67
CA GLU A 198 56.68 49.78 -63.49
C GLU A 198 56.10 50.92 -64.35
#